data_AF-A0AAD4JZU0-F1
#
_entry.id   AF-A0AAD4JZU0-F1
#
_cell.length_a   1.000
_cell.length_b   1.000
_cell.length_c   1.000
_cell.angle_alpha   90.00
_cell.angle_beta   90.00
_cell.angle_gamma   90.00
#
_symmetry.space_group_name_H-M   'P 1'
#
loop_
_entity.id
_entity.type
_entity.pdbx_description
1 polymer ?
#
loop_
_entity_poly.entity_id
_entity_poly.type
_entity_poly.pdbx_seq_one_letter_code
_entity_poly.pdbx_strand_id
1 'polypeptide(L)'
;MAEEDSFVILGSSPQPSLCSHGNSLLNDALHYDGIDEAVAPRANTSAPVSLEQANEITHLTLNESNIPATISSEPNPLAASFLMGDVKADVLKNSVYSQFPSLCSMQACAEDVVKLQTMMTDYMTLKQTLDKVNHTMQEYYKITQQWREEAAKREEDSKRKLQECQVQIDKLTEENRQLKNELDTHLEQMRLVEDIRQKEHDELRQSVSEKSSLINNMRVEIDKLQQHQINCLKVNLTSTEELLNVTRAEVNSLKARSVQSDEEIAYLKTQIDTYRRDFEMERADREKNAGEKEQYLVDLRALQRRNQELIEALAESHKNRSNITPSTSTSTSSIRDEQRPVRVLDPTGAAAKTADTVFRCPICSKSFNALTVLQSHVNDCLDKM
;
A
#
# COMPACT_ATOMS: atom_id res chain seq x y z
N MET A 1 13.08 3.90 27.55
CA MET A 1 13.68 5.24 27.41
C MET A 1 13.46 5.61 25.95
N ALA A 2 12.32 6.25 25.65
CA ALA A 2 12.22 7.69 25.36
C ALA A 2 13.07 8.03 24.12
N GLU A 3 12.50 8.45 22.99
CA GLU A 3 11.72 9.69 22.85
C GLU A 3 10.62 9.58 21.76
N GLU A 4 9.49 10.20 22.05
CA GLU A 4 8.33 10.37 21.17
C GLU A 4 8.44 11.76 20.52
N ASP A 5 8.55 11.83 19.19
CA ASP A 5 8.44 13.10 18.46
C ASP A 5 6.97 13.37 18.09
N SER A 6 6.35 14.14 18.99
CA SER A 6 5.03 14.74 18.87
C SER A 6 5.09 15.98 17.96
N PHE A 7 4.51 15.90 16.77
CA PHE A 7 4.25 17.08 15.94
C PHE A 7 2.78 17.48 16.02
N VAL A 8 2.53 18.56 16.76
CA VAL A 8 1.26 19.28 16.84
C VAL A 8 1.17 20.25 15.67
N ILE A 9 0.24 20.03 14.74
CA ILE A 9 -0.17 21.03 13.76
C ILE A 9 -1.46 21.68 14.27
N LEU A 10 -1.32 22.82 14.92
CA LEU A 10 -2.41 23.78 15.18
C LEU A 10 -2.51 24.70 13.95
N GLY A 11 -3.49 24.45 13.09
CA GLY A 11 -3.78 25.27 11.93
C GLY A 11 -5.30 25.49 11.81
N SER A 12 -5.69 26.71 12.13
CA SER A 12 -7.06 27.19 12.28
C SER A 12 -7.92 27.12 11.01
N SER A 13 -9.21 26.85 11.21
CA SER A 13 -10.31 26.98 10.23
C SER A 13 -10.40 28.40 9.64
N PRO A 14 -10.88 28.52 8.39
CA PRO A 14 -11.89 29.53 8.08
C PRO A 14 -13.17 28.87 7.56
N GLN A 15 -14.30 29.29 8.14
CA GLN A 15 -15.65 29.01 7.64
C GLN A 15 -15.89 29.68 6.28
N PRO A 16 -16.71 29.06 5.41
CA PRO A 16 -17.52 29.79 4.45
C PRO A 16 -18.96 29.88 4.96
N SER A 17 -19.32 31.05 5.45
CA SER A 17 -20.71 31.50 5.58
C SER A 17 -21.18 32.09 4.25
N LEU A 18 -22.20 31.50 3.62
CA LEU A 18 -23.36 32.20 3.02
C LEU A 18 -24.17 31.26 2.10
N CYS A 19 -25.39 30.98 2.55
CA CYS A 19 -26.64 30.83 1.81
C CYS A 19 -26.65 30.14 0.44
N SER A 20 -27.35 29.00 0.37
CA SER A 20 -28.36 28.82 -0.67
C SER A 20 -29.63 28.22 -0.06
N HIS A 21 -30.70 29.01 -0.09
CA HIS A 21 -32.06 28.57 0.15
C HIS A 21 -32.55 27.69 -1.01
N GLY A 22 -33.41 26.73 -0.67
CA GLY A 22 -34.53 26.32 -1.52
C GLY A 22 -34.21 25.35 -2.66
N ASN A 23 -34.41 24.06 -2.41
CA ASN A 23 -35.53 23.31 -2.98
C ASN A 23 -35.32 21.80 -2.75
N SER A 24 -35.89 21.31 -1.66
CA SER A 24 -36.18 19.89 -1.51
C SER A 24 -37.69 19.77 -1.59
N LEU A 25 -38.21 19.26 -2.72
CA LEU A 25 -39.50 18.60 -2.87
C LEU A 25 -39.70 18.22 -4.34
N LEU A 26 -39.42 16.95 -4.67
CA LEU A 26 -40.21 16.05 -5.53
C LEU A 26 -39.33 14.91 -6.07
N ASN A 27 -39.22 13.85 -5.26
CA ASN A 27 -39.14 12.49 -5.77
C ASN A 27 -40.51 11.87 -5.52
N ASP A 28 -41.37 11.81 -6.53
CA ASP A 28 -42.27 10.67 -6.79
C ASP A 28 -43.08 10.91 -8.07
N ALA A 29 -42.76 10.22 -9.16
CA ALA A 29 -43.71 9.83 -10.21
C ALA A 29 -42.97 8.99 -11.27
N LEU A 30 -43.22 7.68 -11.21
CA LEU A 30 -42.84 6.67 -12.19
C LEU A 30 -43.57 6.87 -13.54
N HIS A 31 -42.93 6.34 -14.60
CA HIS A 31 -43.51 5.84 -15.85
C HIS A 31 -44.24 6.81 -16.80
N TYR A 32 -43.61 7.13 -17.94
CA TYR A 32 -44.12 6.72 -19.28
C TYR A 32 -43.08 7.04 -20.38
N ASP A 33 -42.58 6.00 -21.05
CA ASP A 33 -41.98 6.09 -22.39
C ASP A 33 -43.11 5.85 -23.39
N GLY A 34 -43.21 6.68 -24.43
CA GLY A 34 -44.23 6.55 -25.45
C GLY A 34 -44.27 7.74 -26.39
N ILE A 35 -43.41 7.67 -27.41
CA ILE A 35 -43.34 8.55 -28.57
C ILE A 35 -44.68 8.47 -29.34
N ASP A 36 -45.29 9.62 -29.67
CA ASP A 36 -45.76 9.86 -31.03
C ASP A 36 -46.15 11.32 -31.32
N GLU A 37 -45.73 11.69 -32.53
CA GLU A 37 -46.04 12.78 -33.44
C GLU A 37 -47.25 13.70 -33.25
N ALA A 38 -46.95 14.97 -33.57
CA ALA A 38 -47.71 15.88 -34.44
C ALA A 38 -48.58 17.02 -33.84
N VAL A 39 -48.50 18.13 -34.57
CA VAL A 39 -49.43 19.28 -34.68
C VAL A 39 -49.07 20.56 -33.90
N ALA A 40 -48.62 21.56 -34.66
CA ALA A 40 -48.50 22.97 -34.29
C ALA A 40 -49.87 23.72 -34.42
N PRO A 41 -49.93 25.05 -34.26
CA PRO A 41 -49.89 25.81 -33.02
C PRO A 41 -51.22 26.58 -32.79
N ARG A 42 -51.51 27.02 -31.56
CA ARG A 42 -52.53 28.04 -31.30
C ARG A 42 -52.05 29.10 -30.32
N ALA A 43 -52.30 30.35 -30.73
CA ALA A 43 -52.13 31.58 -29.99
C ALA A 43 -53.01 31.63 -28.72
N ASN A 44 -52.51 32.31 -27.67
CA ASN A 44 -53.16 33.49 -27.10
C ASN A 44 -52.35 34.05 -25.90
N THR A 45 -51.92 35.30 -26.07
CA THR A 45 -52.11 36.43 -25.15
C THR A 45 -52.47 36.15 -23.69
N SER A 46 -51.61 36.57 -22.77
CA SER A 46 -51.95 37.55 -21.71
C SER A 46 -50.68 38.02 -20.98
N ALA A 47 -50.62 39.33 -20.74
CA ALA A 47 -49.51 40.05 -20.10
C ALA A 47 -49.34 39.70 -18.60
N PRO A 48 -48.26 40.18 -17.95
CA PRO A 48 -48.39 41.50 -17.33
C PRO A 48 -47.18 42.43 -17.51
N VAL A 49 -47.49 43.72 -17.54
CA VAL A 49 -46.61 44.88 -17.61
C VAL A 49 -46.29 45.40 -16.21
N SER A 50 -45.05 45.83 -15.97
CA SER A 50 -44.61 46.96 -15.11
C SER A 50 -43.07 47.04 -15.25
N LEU A 51 -42.36 48.18 -15.33
CA LEU A 51 -42.63 49.58 -15.02
C LEU A 51 -41.49 50.45 -15.62
N GLU A 52 -41.79 51.72 -15.96
CA GLU A 52 -40.91 52.92 -15.90
C GLU A 52 -39.65 53.00 -16.82
N GLN A 53 -39.31 54.08 -17.54
CA GLN A 53 -39.36 55.56 -17.42
C GLN A 53 -39.10 56.10 -18.87
N ALA A 54 -39.40 57.32 -19.35
CA ALA A 54 -39.86 58.61 -18.85
C ALA A 54 -40.39 59.41 -20.07
N ASN A 55 -41.32 60.35 -19.83
CA ASN A 55 -41.32 61.71 -20.42
C ASN A 55 -42.59 62.48 -19.97
N GLU A 56 -42.39 63.34 -18.97
CA GLU A 56 -42.74 64.79 -18.95
C GLU A 56 -43.18 65.38 -20.31
N ILE A 57 -44.12 66.30 -20.53
CA ILE A 57 -44.93 67.32 -19.81
C ILE A 57 -46.04 67.68 -20.86
N THR A 58 -47.35 67.78 -20.61
CA THR A 58 -48.04 68.93 -20.01
C THR A 58 -49.54 68.60 -19.90
N HIS A 59 -50.08 68.80 -18.72
CA HIS A 59 -51.49 68.75 -18.37
C HIS A 59 -52.04 70.18 -18.45
N LEU A 60 -53.12 70.45 -19.19
CA LEU A 60 -54.01 71.59 -18.92
C LEU A 60 -55.46 71.18 -19.26
N THR A 61 -56.22 70.69 -18.28
CA THR A 61 -57.27 71.43 -17.55
C THR A 61 -58.28 72.15 -18.46
N LEU A 62 -59.42 71.49 -18.64
CA LEU A 62 -60.71 72.14 -18.83
C LEU A 62 -60.98 73.03 -17.60
N ASN A 63 -61.03 74.35 -17.81
CA ASN A 63 -61.62 75.28 -16.87
C ASN A 63 -62.55 76.22 -17.63
N GLU A 64 -63.76 76.32 -17.08
CA GLU A 64 -64.85 77.19 -17.43
C GLU A 64 -64.47 78.69 -17.32
N SER A 65 -65.44 79.52 -17.73
CA SER A 65 -65.61 80.94 -17.40
C SER A 65 -64.91 81.96 -18.30
N ASN A 66 -65.64 82.38 -19.34
CA ASN A 66 -65.86 83.82 -19.56
C ASN A 66 -67.15 84.01 -20.38
N ILE A 67 -68.26 84.02 -19.64
CA ILE A 67 -69.45 84.78 -19.98
C ILE A 67 -69.10 86.28 -19.78
N PRO A 68 -69.61 87.18 -20.63
CA PRO A 68 -70.45 88.23 -20.06
C PRO A 68 -71.83 88.24 -20.69
N ALA A 69 -72.81 87.88 -19.86
CA ALA A 69 -74.21 88.15 -20.00
C ALA A 69 -74.44 89.47 -19.28
N THR A 70 -74.76 90.50 -20.06
CA THR A 70 -75.36 91.81 -19.76
C THR A 70 -74.99 92.65 -20.98
N ILE A 71 -75.91 93.13 -21.80
CA ILE A 71 -76.79 94.26 -21.49
C ILE A 71 -78.14 94.06 -22.19
N SER A 72 -79.21 94.08 -21.41
CA SER A 72 -80.54 94.49 -21.84
C SER A 72 -80.48 95.92 -22.36
N SER A 73 -80.66 96.12 -23.66
CA SER A 73 -80.90 97.44 -24.22
C SER A 73 -81.93 97.29 -25.32
N GLU A 74 -83.01 98.03 -25.15
CA GLU A 74 -84.11 98.28 -26.08
C GLU A 74 -83.70 98.30 -27.56
N PRO A 75 -84.61 97.99 -28.50
CA PRO A 75 -84.39 98.30 -29.89
C PRO A 75 -84.37 99.83 -30.04
N ASN A 76 -83.20 100.46 -29.90
CA ASN A 76 -83.00 101.80 -30.42
C ASN A 76 -82.96 101.67 -31.95
N PRO A 77 -84.00 102.13 -32.67
CA PRO A 77 -83.99 102.03 -34.12
C PRO A 77 -82.82 102.89 -34.64
N LEU A 78 -82.07 102.40 -35.63
CA LEU A 78 -81.03 103.16 -36.33
C LEU A 78 -81.50 104.57 -36.75
N ALA A 79 -82.81 104.78 -36.89
CA ALA A 79 -83.44 106.07 -37.11
C ALA A 79 -83.17 107.10 -35.99
N ALA A 80 -83.10 106.69 -34.72
CA ALA A 80 -82.88 107.59 -33.57
C ALA A 80 -81.41 108.01 -33.42
N SER A 81 -80.44 107.13 -33.71
CA SER A 81 -79.00 107.49 -33.71
C SER A 81 -78.58 108.27 -34.97
N PHE A 82 -79.30 108.12 -36.09
CA PHE A 82 -79.09 108.93 -37.29
C PHE A 82 -79.58 110.38 -37.10
N LEU A 83 -80.64 110.59 -36.31
CA LEU A 83 -81.17 111.92 -35.96
C LEU A 83 -80.31 112.69 -34.94
N MET A 84 -79.49 112.01 -34.13
CA MET A 84 -78.63 112.65 -33.12
C MET A 84 -77.16 112.86 -33.53
N GLY A 85 -76.77 112.48 -34.76
CA GLY A 85 -75.45 112.82 -35.31
C GLY A 85 -74.26 111.99 -34.79
N ASP A 86 -74.51 110.95 -33.99
CA ASP A 86 -73.47 110.12 -33.34
C ASP A 86 -73.01 108.91 -34.17
N VAL A 87 -73.19 108.93 -35.49
CA VAL A 87 -72.75 107.84 -36.38
C VAL A 87 -71.33 108.11 -36.88
N LYS A 88 -70.34 107.34 -36.39
CA LYS A 88 -68.95 107.35 -36.90
C LYS A 88 -68.93 107.15 -38.42
N ALA A 89 -68.22 108.03 -39.13
CA ALA A 89 -68.16 108.08 -40.60
C ALA A 89 -67.72 106.76 -41.27
N ASP A 90 -66.98 105.90 -40.58
CA ASP A 90 -66.56 104.60 -41.11
C ASP A 90 -67.71 103.57 -41.20
N VAL A 91 -68.78 103.74 -40.42
CA VAL A 91 -70.01 102.94 -40.55
C VAL A 91 -70.75 103.33 -41.84
N LEU A 92 -70.68 104.60 -42.26
CA LEU A 92 -71.27 105.09 -43.50
C LEU A 92 -70.48 104.66 -44.74
N LYS A 93 -69.15 104.49 -44.66
CA LYS A 93 -68.31 103.96 -45.77
C LYS A 93 -68.53 102.48 -46.04
N ASN A 94 -68.98 101.73 -45.05
CA ASN A 94 -69.42 100.35 -45.20
C ASN A 94 -70.95 100.26 -45.30
N SER A 95 -71.64 101.41 -45.42
CA SER A 95 -73.09 101.46 -45.55
C SER A 95 -73.52 101.34 -47.01
N VAL A 96 -74.66 100.69 -47.23
CA VAL A 96 -75.34 100.47 -48.52
C VAL A 96 -75.47 101.75 -49.35
N TYR A 97 -75.65 102.90 -48.70
CA TYR A 97 -75.73 104.21 -49.37
C TYR A 97 -74.40 104.65 -50.02
N SER A 98 -73.26 104.16 -49.55
CA SER A 98 -71.94 104.46 -50.11
C SER A 98 -71.54 103.52 -51.27
N GLN A 99 -71.98 102.26 -51.24
CA GLN A 99 -71.74 101.29 -52.32
C GLN A 99 -72.74 101.43 -53.48
N PHE A 100 -73.95 101.95 -53.21
CA PHE A 100 -74.99 102.17 -54.22
C PHE A 100 -75.60 103.58 -54.10
N PRO A 101 -74.96 104.62 -54.65
CA PRO A 101 -75.45 106.00 -54.61
C PRO A 101 -76.84 106.20 -55.23
N SER A 102 -77.29 105.26 -56.07
CA SER A 102 -78.60 105.26 -56.74
C SER A 102 -79.79 105.00 -55.81
N LEU A 103 -79.58 104.43 -54.62
CA LEU A 103 -80.65 104.14 -53.66
C LEU A 103 -81.18 105.38 -52.93
N CYS A 104 -80.41 106.48 -52.93
CA CYS A 104 -80.86 107.77 -52.39
C CYS A 104 -81.99 108.42 -53.21
N SER A 105 -82.16 108.02 -54.48
CA SER A 105 -83.10 108.65 -55.42
C SER A 105 -84.39 107.85 -55.64
N MET A 106 -84.51 106.66 -55.05
CA MET A 106 -85.74 105.87 -55.07
C MET A 106 -86.44 105.99 -53.72
N GLN A 107 -87.77 106.12 -53.75
CA GLN A 107 -88.64 106.09 -52.58
C GLN A 107 -88.72 104.67 -51.99
N ALA A 108 -87.57 104.10 -51.63
CA ALA A 108 -87.44 102.82 -50.98
C ALA A 108 -87.81 102.99 -49.50
N CYS A 109 -88.59 102.05 -48.96
CA CYS A 109 -88.91 102.01 -47.54
C CYS A 109 -87.61 101.91 -46.73
N ALA A 110 -87.45 102.71 -45.67
CA ALA A 110 -86.27 102.68 -44.80
C ALA A 110 -85.98 101.28 -44.23
N GLU A 111 -87.03 100.47 -44.07
CA GLU A 111 -86.95 99.07 -43.66
C GLU A 111 -86.18 98.21 -44.68
N ASP A 112 -86.36 98.45 -45.98
CA ASP A 112 -85.70 97.68 -47.04
C ASP A 112 -84.21 98.02 -47.14
N VAL A 113 -83.83 99.28 -46.87
CA VAL A 113 -82.42 99.67 -46.85
C VAL A 113 -81.70 99.11 -45.61
N VAL A 114 -82.37 99.07 -44.45
CA VAL A 114 -81.83 98.39 -43.26
C VAL A 114 -81.67 96.89 -43.52
N LYS A 115 -82.66 96.24 -44.16
CA LYS A 115 -82.54 94.82 -44.57
C LYS A 115 -81.36 94.60 -45.52
N LEU A 116 -81.16 95.46 -46.51
CA LEU A 116 -80.02 95.37 -47.42
C LEU A 116 -78.68 95.59 -46.69
N GLN A 117 -78.64 96.49 -45.72
CA GLN A 117 -77.46 96.72 -44.88
C GLN A 117 -77.13 95.48 -44.06
N THR A 118 -78.13 94.87 -43.43
CA THR A 118 -77.97 93.61 -42.68
C THR A 118 -77.49 92.48 -43.60
N MET A 119 -78.10 92.31 -44.78
CA MET A 119 -77.65 91.30 -45.75
C MET A 119 -76.21 91.53 -46.22
N MET A 120 -75.80 92.79 -46.42
CA MET A 120 -74.44 93.14 -46.81
C MET A 120 -73.43 92.87 -45.69
N THR A 121 -73.76 93.20 -44.44
CA THR A 121 -72.92 92.87 -43.29
C THR A 121 -72.82 91.37 -43.10
N ASP A 122 -73.92 90.64 -43.24
CA ASP A 122 -73.96 89.17 -43.12
C ASP A 122 -73.15 88.51 -44.23
N TYR A 123 -73.20 89.05 -45.46
CA TYR A 123 -72.35 88.59 -46.55
C TYR A 123 -70.86 88.83 -46.27
N MET A 124 -70.50 89.99 -45.72
CA MET A 124 -69.12 90.29 -45.35
C MET A 124 -68.61 89.41 -44.20
N THR A 125 -69.42 89.17 -43.16
CA THR A 125 -69.05 88.26 -42.07
C THR A 125 -68.94 86.82 -42.55
N LEU A 126 -69.83 86.38 -43.43
CA LEU A 126 -69.78 85.06 -44.06
C LEU A 126 -68.52 84.91 -44.92
N LYS A 127 -68.18 85.91 -45.74
CA LYS A 127 -66.95 85.92 -46.54
C LYS A 127 -65.71 85.81 -45.66
N GLN A 128 -65.61 86.63 -44.62
CA GLN A 128 -64.49 86.56 -43.67
C GLN A 128 -64.42 85.21 -42.94
N THR A 129 -65.56 84.62 -42.61
CA THR A 129 -65.63 83.29 -41.98
C THR A 129 -65.17 82.22 -42.95
N LEU A 130 -65.60 82.29 -44.22
CA LEU A 130 -65.18 81.36 -45.27
C LEU A 130 -63.66 81.43 -45.53
N ASP A 131 -63.10 82.65 -45.58
CA ASP A 131 -61.65 82.84 -45.75
C ASP A 131 -60.87 82.25 -44.56
N LYS A 132 -61.36 82.46 -43.32
CA LYS A 132 -60.78 81.84 -42.12
C LYS A 132 -60.87 80.32 -42.16
N VAL A 133 -62.02 79.75 -42.53
CA VAL A 133 -62.21 78.30 -42.64
C VAL A 133 -61.33 77.69 -43.73
N ASN A 134 -61.19 78.36 -44.88
CA ASN A 134 -60.30 77.92 -45.94
C ASN A 134 -58.84 77.92 -45.48
N HIS A 135 -58.41 78.96 -44.76
CA HIS A 135 -57.06 79.04 -44.22
C HIS A 135 -56.81 77.94 -43.16
N THR A 136 -57.72 77.73 -42.22
CA THR A 136 -57.57 76.65 -41.22
C THR A 136 -57.57 75.28 -41.88
N MET A 137 -58.39 75.05 -42.90
CA MET A 137 -58.40 73.80 -43.67
C MET A 137 -57.05 73.54 -44.36
N GLN A 138 -56.42 74.58 -44.93
CA GLN A 138 -55.08 74.46 -45.51
C GLN A 138 -54.02 74.13 -44.47
N GLU A 139 -54.06 74.76 -43.29
CA GLU A 139 -53.13 74.45 -42.20
C GLU A 139 -53.35 73.02 -41.65
N TYR A 140 -54.59 72.59 -41.46
CA TYR A 140 -54.90 71.21 -41.05
C TYR A 140 -54.40 70.20 -42.08
N TYR A 141 -54.55 70.50 -43.37
CA TYR A 141 -54.02 69.66 -44.44
C TYR A 141 -52.49 69.55 -44.36
N LYS A 142 -51.79 70.68 -44.21
CA LYS A 142 -50.33 70.72 -44.09
C LYS A 142 -49.83 69.96 -42.86
N ILE A 143 -50.44 70.18 -41.70
CA ILE A 143 -50.11 69.49 -40.46
C ILE A 143 -50.34 67.99 -40.65
N THR A 144 -51.48 67.58 -41.20
CA THR A 144 -51.79 66.16 -41.46
C THR A 144 -50.75 65.51 -42.39
N GLN A 145 -50.29 66.23 -43.41
CA GLN A 145 -49.24 65.77 -44.32
C GLN A 145 -47.93 65.54 -43.57
N GLN A 146 -47.50 66.49 -42.72
CA GLN A 146 -46.31 66.35 -41.88
C GLN A 146 -46.40 65.15 -40.94
N TRP A 147 -47.54 64.95 -40.26
CA TRP A 147 -47.73 63.79 -39.39
C TRP A 147 -47.62 62.45 -40.13
N ARG A 148 -48.11 62.38 -41.38
CA ARG A 148 -47.96 61.17 -42.21
C ARG A 148 -46.50 60.92 -42.57
N GLU A 149 -45.77 61.95 -42.97
CA GLU A 149 -44.35 61.85 -43.33
C GLU A 149 -43.50 61.45 -42.11
N GLU A 150 -43.72 62.07 -40.96
CA GLU A 150 -43.04 61.72 -39.71
C GLU A 150 -43.38 60.31 -39.23
N ALA A 151 -44.65 59.89 -39.36
CA ALA A 151 -45.06 58.52 -39.04
C ALA A 151 -44.38 57.50 -39.96
N ALA A 152 -44.35 57.75 -41.26
CA ALA A 152 -43.66 56.90 -42.23
C ALA A 152 -42.16 56.80 -41.94
N LYS A 153 -41.51 57.93 -41.63
CA LYS A 153 -40.08 57.95 -41.27
C LYS A 153 -39.79 57.17 -39.98
N ARG A 154 -40.63 57.35 -38.95
CA ARG A 154 -40.50 56.58 -37.69
C ARG A 154 -40.70 55.08 -37.89
N GLU A 155 -41.64 54.69 -38.76
CA GLU A 155 -41.86 53.29 -39.11
C GLU A 155 -40.63 52.71 -39.83
N GLU A 156 -40.07 53.44 -40.79
CA GLU A 156 -38.86 53.01 -41.52
C GLU A 156 -37.66 52.87 -40.58
N ASP A 157 -37.43 53.84 -39.68
CA ASP A 157 -36.33 53.78 -38.72
C ASP A 157 -36.50 52.61 -37.73
N SER A 158 -37.74 52.35 -37.29
CA SER A 158 -38.06 51.20 -36.42
C SER A 158 -37.84 49.89 -37.16
N LYS A 159 -38.24 49.81 -38.44
CA LYS A 159 -38.00 48.65 -39.29
C LYS A 159 -36.51 48.38 -39.51
N ARG A 160 -35.71 49.44 -39.72
CA ARG A 160 -34.25 49.32 -39.89
C ARG A 160 -33.61 48.77 -38.61
N LYS A 161 -33.96 49.31 -37.45
CA LYS A 161 -33.47 48.82 -36.14
C LYS A 161 -33.87 47.36 -35.87
N LEU A 162 -35.08 46.98 -36.23
CA LEU A 162 -35.53 45.58 -36.12
C LEU A 162 -34.72 44.66 -37.03
N GLN A 163 -34.41 45.09 -38.26
CA GLN A 163 -33.56 44.32 -39.18
C GLN A 163 -32.13 44.19 -38.68
N GLU A 164 -31.54 45.27 -38.16
CA GLU A 164 -30.20 45.24 -37.55
C GLU A 164 -30.15 44.29 -36.35
N CYS A 165 -31.15 44.37 -35.46
CA CYS A 165 -31.28 43.47 -34.31
C CYS A 165 -31.43 42.02 -34.77
N GLN A 166 -32.25 41.76 -35.79
CA GLN A 166 -32.43 40.41 -36.35
C GLN A 166 -31.12 39.84 -36.88
N VAL A 167 -30.37 40.62 -37.67
CA VAL A 167 -29.05 40.19 -38.19
C VAL A 167 -28.07 39.90 -37.06
N GLN A 168 -28.09 40.70 -35.99
CA GLN A 168 -27.23 40.47 -34.83
C GLN A 168 -27.62 39.18 -34.07
N ILE A 169 -28.92 38.91 -33.92
CA ILE A 169 -29.41 37.66 -33.34
C ILE A 169 -28.97 36.47 -34.21
N ASP A 170 -29.14 36.55 -35.53
CA ASP A 170 -28.73 35.49 -36.46
C ASP A 170 -27.22 35.23 -36.39
N LYS A 171 -26.40 36.28 -36.28
CA LYS A 171 -24.95 36.15 -36.09
C LYS A 171 -24.60 35.47 -34.77
N LEU A 172 -25.19 35.91 -33.66
CA LEU A 172 -24.92 35.34 -32.34
C LEU A 172 -25.41 33.90 -32.22
N THR A 173 -26.54 33.56 -32.85
CA THR A 173 -27.03 32.17 -32.88
C THR A 173 -26.10 31.25 -33.64
N GLU A 174 -25.55 31.71 -34.77
CA GLU A 174 -24.56 30.97 -35.54
C GLU A 174 -23.23 30.81 -34.78
N GLU A 175 -22.73 31.87 -34.14
CA GLU A 175 -21.53 31.79 -33.29
C GLU A 175 -21.74 30.83 -32.11
N ASN A 176 -22.88 30.88 -31.43
CA ASN A 176 -23.21 29.93 -30.36
C ASN A 176 -23.29 28.49 -30.87
N ARG A 177 -23.84 28.29 -32.07
CA ARG A 177 -23.89 26.97 -32.71
C ARG A 177 -22.49 26.44 -33.01
N GLN A 178 -21.60 27.29 -33.52
CA GLN A 178 -20.20 26.93 -33.79
C GLN A 178 -19.45 26.58 -32.50
N LEU A 179 -19.54 27.43 -31.48
CA LEU A 179 -18.91 27.17 -30.17
C LEU A 179 -19.42 25.88 -29.53
N LYS A 180 -20.71 25.57 -29.66
CA LYS A 180 -21.28 24.32 -29.16
C LYS A 180 -20.69 23.11 -29.88
N ASN A 181 -20.57 23.16 -31.21
CA ASN A 181 -19.94 22.08 -31.97
C ASN A 181 -18.46 21.91 -31.60
N GLU A 182 -17.71 23.01 -31.43
CA GLU A 182 -16.31 22.97 -31.01
C GLU A 182 -16.19 22.34 -29.62
N LEU A 183 -17.04 22.73 -28.67
CA LEU A 183 -17.08 22.13 -27.34
C LEU A 183 -17.37 20.62 -27.41
N ASP A 184 -18.35 20.20 -28.19
CA ASP A 184 -18.68 18.77 -28.37
C ASP A 184 -17.50 18.00 -28.97
N THR A 185 -16.79 18.56 -29.96
CA THR A 185 -15.60 17.94 -30.53
C THR A 185 -14.45 17.83 -29.53
N HIS A 186 -14.24 18.85 -28.70
CA HIS A 186 -13.23 18.82 -27.66
C HIS A 186 -13.56 17.83 -26.54
N LEU A 187 -14.84 17.70 -26.17
CA LEU A 187 -15.30 16.69 -25.23
C LEU A 187 -15.01 15.27 -25.74
N GLU A 188 -15.28 15.01 -27.02
CA GLU A 188 -15.01 13.70 -27.62
C GLU A 188 -13.49 13.42 -27.74
N GLN A 189 -12.69 14.44 -28.07
CA GLN A 189 -11.22 14.33 -28.05
C GLN A 189 -10.69 14.01 -26.65
N MET A 190 -11.17 14.70 -25.62
CA MET A 190 -10.78 14.44 -24.23
C MET A 190 -11.16 13.02 -23.80
N ARG A 191 -12.37 12.56 -24.18
CA ARG A 191 -12.82 11.19 -23.91
C ARG A 191 -11.90 10.17 -24.58
N LEU A 192 -11.55 10.37 -25.84
CA LEU A 192 -10.65 9.47 -26.57
C LEU A 192 -9.26 9.41 -25.92
N VAL A 193 -8.72 10.56 -25.50
CA VAL A 193 -7.43 10.61 -24.79
C VAL A 193 -7.50 9.88 -23.46
N GLU A 194 -8.58 10.05 -22.70
CA GLU A 194 -8.78 9.34 -21.44
C GLU A 194 -8.89 7.82 -21.65
N ASP A 195 -9.62 7.38 -22.67
CA ASP A 195 -9.73 5.96 -23.04
C ASP A 195 -8.36 5.36 -23.44
N ILE A 196 -7.55 6.10 -24.19
CA ILE A 196 -6.18 5.67 -24.55
C ILE A 196 -5.32 5.58 -23.29
N ARG A 197 -5.32 6.61 -22.45
CA ARG A 197 -4.54 6.65 -21.21
C ARG A 197 -4.93 5.52 -20.26
N GLN A 198 -6.22 5.21 -20.17
CA GLN A 198 -6.72 4.11 -19.35
C GLN A 198 -6.23 2.76 -19.88
N LYS A 199 -6.27 2.55 -21.20
CA LYS A 199 -5.72 1.33 -21.83
C LYS A 199 -4.23 1.18 -21.58
N GLU A 200 -3.44 2.23 -21.79
CA GLU A 200 -2.00 2.21 -21.53
C GLU A 200 -1.69 1.90 -20.06
N HIS A 201 -2.48 2.47 -19.14
CA HIS A 201 -2.33 2.20 -17.72
C HIS A 201 -2.66 0.74 -17.36
N ASP A 202 -3.70 0.16 -17.97
CA ASP A 202 -4.08 -1.24 -17.76
C ASP A 202 -3.05 -2.21 -18.39
N GLU A 203 -2.51 -1.90 -19.56
CA GLU A 203 -1.40 -2.65 -20.18
C GLU A 203 -0.14 -2.62 -19.31
N LEU A 204 0.23 -1.44 -18.78
CA LEU A 204 1.34 -1.31 -17.85
C LEU A 204 1.11 -2.12 -16.57
N ARG A 205 -0.09 -2.06 -16.00
CA ARG A 205 -0.47 -2.84 -14.81
C ARG A 205 -0.35 -4.34 -15.08
N GLN A 206 -0.82 -4.80 -16.24
CA GLN A 206 -0.68 -6.20 -16.65
C GLN A 206 0.80 -6.60 -16.81
N SER A 207 1.61 -5.80 -17.51
CA SER A 207 3.05 -6.07 -17.70
C SER A 207 3.80 -6.13 -16.37
N VAL A 208 3.48 -5.24 -15.42
CA VAL A 208 4.06 -5.25 -14.06
C VAL A 208 3.66 -6.52 -13.32
N SER A 209 2.39 -6.94 -13.40
CA SER A 209 1.90 -8.18 -12.78
C SER A 209 2.63 -9.42 -13.34
N GLU A 210 2.76 -9.52 -14.66
CA GLU A 210 3.47 -10.62 -15.33
C GLU A 210 4.94 -10.68 -14.92
N LYS A 211 5.65 -9.55 -14.96
CA LYS A 211 7.05 -9.46 -14.51
C LYS A 211 7.20 -9.79 -13.02
N SER A 212 6.28 -9.33 -12.18
CA SER A 212 6.27 -9.65 -10.75
C SER A 212 6.07 -11.16 -10.51
N SER A 213 5.16 -11.79 -11.26
CA SER A 213 4.96 -13.25 -11.21
C SER A 213 6.22 -14.01 -11.62
N LEU A 214 6.89 -13.59 -12.70
CA LEU A 214 8.15 -14.18 -13.14
C LEU A 214 9.26 -14.03 -12.08
N ILE A 215 9.40 -12.83 -11.49
CA ILE A 215 10.36 -12.59 -10.40
C ILE A 215 10.09 -13.51 -9.21
N ASN A 216 8.83 -13.65 -8.80
CA ASN A 216 8.45 -14.54 -7.71
C ASN A 216 8.75 -16.00 -8.04
N ASN A 217 8.50 -16.45 -9.27
CA ASN A 217 8.83 -17.80 -9.70
C ASN A 217 10.36 -18.05 -9.66
N MET A 218 11.15 -17.13 -10.22
CA MET A 218 12.61 -17.21 -10.19
C MET A 218 13.14 -17.18 -8.76
N ARG A 219 12.56 -16.36 -7.88
CA ARG A 219 12.93 -16.31 -6.46
C ARG A 219 12.75 -17.66 -5.78
N VAL A 220 11.59 -18.30 -5.97
CA VAL A 220 11.33 -19.64 -5.42
C VAL A 220 12.34 -20.66 -5.94
N GLU A 221 12.72 -20.59 -7.22
CA GLU A 221 13.71 -21.51 -7.79
C GLU A 221 15.12 -21.27 -7.24
N ILE A 222 15.51 -20.01 -7.04
CA ILE A 222 16.77 -19.65 -6.36
C ILE A 222 16.79 -20.21 -4.93
N ASP A 223 15.71 -20.04 -4.18
CA ASP A 223 15.60 -20.54 -2.79
C ASP A 223 15.73 -22.07 -2.76
N LYS A 224 15.11 -22.79 -3.70
CA LYS A 224 15.26 -24.25 -3.83
C LYS A 224 16.71 -24.66 -4.13
N LEU A 225 17.37 -23.98 -5.06
CA LEU A 225 18.76 -24.28 -5.43
C LEU A 225 19.71 -24.02 -4.26
N GLN A 226 19.52 -22.91 -3.54
CA GLN A 226 20.26 -22.60 -2.33
C GLN A 226 20.03 -23.66 -1.24
N GLN A 227 18.78 -24.06 -1.01
CA GLN A 227 18.45 -25.11 -0.05
C GLN A 227 19.08 -26.45 -0.44
N HIS A 228 19.07 -26.81 -1.73
CA HIS A 228 19.71 -28.02 -2.23
C HIS A 228 21.22 -27.99 -1.99
N GLN A 229 21.89 -26.87 -2.29
CA GLN A 229 23.32 -26.70 -2.04
C GLN A 229 23.65 -26.85 -0.54
N ILE A 230 22.87 -26.20 0.34
CA ILE A 230 23.03 -26.32 1.79
C ILE A 230 22.86 -27.77 2.23
N ASN A 231 21.86 -28.48 1.72
CA ASN A 231 21.62 -29.88 2.06
C ASN A 231 22.79 -30.78 1.61
N CYS A 232 23.32 -30.59 0.39
CA CYS A 232 24.50 -31.33 -0.07
C CYS A 232 25.73 -31.08 0.81
N LEU A 233 26.00 -29.82 1.16
CA LEU A 233 27.11 -29.46 2.04
C LEU A 233 26.93 -30.06 3.43
N LYS A 234 25.70 -30.06 3.96
CA LYS A 234 25.37 -30.65 5.25
C LYS A 234 25.63 -32.17 5.27
N VAL A 235 25.20 -32.89 4.23
CA VAL A 235 25.43 -34.34 4.10
C VAL A 235 26.93 -34.65 4.01
N ASN A 236 27.68 -33.87 3.24
CA ASN A 236 29.13 -34.03 3.15
C ASN A 236 29.81 -33.76 4.50
N LEU A 237 29.40 -32.70 5.21
CA LEU A 237 29.91 -32.38 6.53
C LEU A 237 29.67 -33.54 7.50
N THR A 238 28.43 -34.05 7.59
CA THR A 238 28.11 -35.18 8.47
C THR A 238 28.90 -36.43 8.12
N SER A 239 29.09 -36.72 6.83
CA SER A 239 29.90 -37.87 6.38
C SER A 239 31.37 -37.72 6.78
N THR A 240 31.94 -36.51 6.63
CA THR A 240 33.32 -36.25 7.06
C THR A 240 33.49 -36.31 8.58
N GLU A 241 32.49 -35.85 9.35
CA GLU A 241 32.47 -35.95 10.81
C GLU A 241 32.44 -37.41 11.28
N GLU A 242 31.61 -38.25 10.66
CA GLU A 242 31.55 -39.68 10.92
C GLU A 242 32.90 -40.36 10.62
N LEU A 243 33.51 -40.06 9.48
CA LEU A 243 34.84 -40.58 9.12
C LEU A 243 35.91 -40.14 10.13
N LEU A 244 35.89 -38.89 10.58
CA LEU A 244 36.80 -38.39 11.62
C LEU A 244 36.58 -39.11 12.96
N ASN A 245 35.34 -39.43 13.30
CA ASN A 245 35.04 -40.18 14.52
C ASN A 245 35.54 -41.63 14.44
N VAL A 246 35.36 -42.28 13.29
CA VAL A 246 35.88 -43.65 13.03
C VAL A 246 37.40 -43.66 13.10
N THR A 247 38.07 -42.77 12.38
CA THR A 247 39.54 -42.68 12.39
C THR A 247 40.07 -42.32 13.78
N ARG A 248 39.41 -41.46 14.54
CA ARG A 248 39.75 -41.17 15.94
C ARG A 248 39.61 -42.42 16.82
N ALA A 249 38.55 -43.21 16.65
CA ALA A 249 38.36 -44.46 17.38
C ALA A 249 39.46 -45.49 17.04
N GLU A 250 39.82 -45.62 15.77
CA GLU A 250 40.91 -46.49 15.30
C GLU A 250 42.26 -46.06 15.88
N VAL A 251 42.60 -44.77 15.84
CA VAL A 251 43.81 -44.23 16.45
C VAL A 251 43.87 -44.53 17.94
N ASN A 252 42.74 -44.37 18.65
CA ASN A 252 42.68 -44.69 20.08
C ASN A 252 42.88 -46.18 20.35
N SER A 253 42.31 -47.05 19.51
CA SER A 253 42.51 -48.51 19.61
C SER A 253 43.97 -48.90 19.34
N LEU A 254 44.58 -48.35 18.29
CA LEU A 254 45.99 -48.58 17.98
C LEU A 254 46.92 -48.08 19.09
N LYS A 255 46.63 -46.91 19.67
CA LYS A 255 47.37 -46.39 20.83
C LYS A 255 47.24 -47.33 22.04
N ALA A 256 46.05 -47.81 22.36
CA ALA A 256 45.85 -48.75 23.46
C ALA A 256 46.63 -50.06 23.24
N ARG A 257 46.60 -50.59 22.01
CA ARG A 257 47.38 -51.79 21.66
C ARG A 257 48.89 -51.55 21.73
N SER A 258 49.37 -50.38 21.30
CA SER A 258 50.78 -49.99 21.44
C SER A 258 51.21 -49.97 22.90
N VAL A 259 50.41 -49.36 23.79
CA VAL A 259 50.70 -49.33 25.24
C VAL A 259 50.77 -50.74 25.81
N GLN A 260 49.84 -51.62 25.43
CA GLN A 260 49.85 -53.02 25.88
C GLN A 260 51.10 -53.77 25.41
N SER A 261 51.51 -53.57 24.15
CA SER A 261 52.75 -54.16 23.63
C SER A 261 54.00 -53.59 24.33
N ASP A 262 54.02 -52.29 24.66
CA ASP A 262 55.13 -51.67 25.39
C ASP A 262 55.24 -52.23 26.83
N GLU A 263 54.11 -52.46 27.50
CA GLU A 263 54.04 -53.13 28.81
C GLU A 263 54.57 -54.57 28.75
N GLU A 264 54.21 -55.33 27.71
CA GLU A 264 54.71 -56.69 27.49
C GLU A 264 56.23 -56.70 27.25
N ILE A 265 56.73 -55.80 26.41
CA ILE A 265 58.17 -55.63 26.17
C ILE A 265 58.89 -55.28 27.48
N ALA A 266 58.33 -54.41 28.31
CA ALA A 266 58.91 -54.03 29.60
C ALA A 266 58.96 -55.24 30.56
N TYR A 267 57.91 -56.05 30.61
CA TYR A 267 57.87 -57.28 31.38
C TYR A 267 58.96 -58.27 30.94
N LEU A 268 59.03 -58.57 29.62
CA LEU A 268 60.02 -59.49 29.08
C LEU A 268 61.47 -59.00 29.29
N LYS A 269 61.73 -57.70 29.15
CA LYS A 269 63.05 -57.12 29.48
C LYS A 269 63.43 -57.36 30.94
N THR A 270 62.49 -57.13 31.86
CA THR A 270 62.70 -57.36 33.30
C THR A 270 62.98 -58.84 33.60
N GLN A 271 62.29 -59.74 32.90
CA GLN A 271 62.52 -61.18 33.00
C GLN A 271 63.92 -61.57 32.51
N ILE A 272 64.34 -61.07 31.34
CA ILE A 272 65.69 -61.28 30.79
C ILE A 272 66.76 -60.77 31.76
N ASP A 273 66.58 -59.57 32.32
CA ASP A 273 67.53 -59.00 33.29
C ASP A 273 67.62 -59.83 34.58
N THR A 274 66.53 -60.45 35.00
CA THR A 274 66.52 -61.35 36.16
C THR A 274 67.27 -62.64 35.85
N TYR A 275 66.97 -63.30 34.73
CA TYR A 275 67.72 -64.49 34.32
C TYR A 275 69.20 -64.20 34.09
N ARG A 276 69.55 -63.03 33.58
CA ARG A 276 70.95 -62.61 33.43
C ARG A 276 71.63 -62.51 34.80
N ARG A 277 71.00 -61.84 35.77
CA ARG A 277 71.51 -61.74 37.16
C ARG A 277 71.64 -63.11 37.83
N ASP A 278 70.63 -63.96 37.68
CA ASP A 278 70.65 -65.31 38.27
C ASP A 278 71.76 -66.16 37.66
N PHE A 279 71.97 -66.07 36.34
CA PHE A 279 73.06 -66.75 35.65
C PHE A 279 74.44 -66.21 36.06
N GLU A 280 74.60 -64.89 36.19
CA GLU A 280 75.83 -64.25 36.68
C GLU A 280 76.14 -64.68 38.12
N MET A 281 75.12 -64.73 38.98
CA MET A 281 75.25 -65.19 40.37
C MET A 281 75.64 -66.66 40.45
N GLU A 282 74.95 -67.55 39.72
CA GLU A 282 75.28 -68.97 39.63
C GLU A 282 76.70 -69.18 39.08
N ARG A 283 77.13 -68.37 38.10
CA ARG A 283 78.49 -68.42 37.56
C ARG A 283 79.52 -68.02 38.63
N ALA A 284 79.28 -66.93 39.35
CA ALA A 284 80.16 -66.47 40.42
C ALA A 284 80.26 -67.50 41.56
N ASP A 285 79.14 -68.12 41.95
CA ASP A 285 79.11 -69.18 42.96
C ASP A 285 79.87 -70.43 42.49
N ARG A 286 79.75 -70.81 41.20
CA ARG A 286 80.54 -71.92 40.64
C ARG A 286 82.04 -71.61 40.58
N GLU A 287 82.41 -70.40 40.22
CA GLU A 287 83.81 -69.96 40.21
C GLU A 287 84.39 -69.99 41.63
N LYS A 288 83.64 -69.53 42.63
CA LYS A 288 84.00 -69.64 44.04
C LYS A 288 84.14 -71.09 44.49
N ASN A 289 83.17 -71.95 44.20
CA ASN A 289 83.23 -73.38 44.54
C ASN A 289 84.40 -74.10 43.85
N ALA A 290 84.71 -73.75 42.60
CA ALA A 290 85.87 -74.27 41.90
C ALA A 290 87.17 -73.83 42.56
N GLY A 291 87.27 -72.55 42.97
CA GLY A 291 88.40 -72.02 43.74
C GLY A 291 88.55 -72.70 45.11
N GLU A 292 87.46 -72.88 45.86
CA GLU A 292 87.46 -73.61 47.14
C GLU A 292 87.88 -75.07 46.95
N LYS A 293 87.40 -75.74 45.89
CA LYS A 293 87.81 -77.11 45.55
C LYS A 293 89.31 -77.19 45.23
N GLU A 294 89.85 -76.24 44.47
CA GLU A 294 91.28 -76.17 44.19
C GLU A 294 92.07 -75.95 45.49
N GLN A 295 91.60 -75.07 46.37
CA GLN A 295 92.16 -74.87 47.69
C GLN A 295 92.16 -76.17 48.52
N TYR A 296 91.04 -76.89 48.59
CA TYR A 296 90.96 -78.18 49.29
C TYR A 296 91.92 -79.23 48.72
N LEU A 297 92.14 -79.26 47.40
CA LEU A 297 93.12 -80.16 46.78
C LEU A 297 94.56 -79.79 47.14
N VAL A 298 94.89 -78.50 47.22
CA VAL A 298 96.19 -78.02 47.70
C VAL A 298 96.40 -78.42 49.15
N ASP A 299 95.41 -78.19 50.01
CA ASP A 299 95.46 -78.55 51.43
C ASP A 299 95.58 -80.07 51.62
N LEU A 300 94.83 -80.86 50.85
CA LEU A 300 94.92 -82.32 50.87
C LEU A 300 96.33 -82.79 50.48
N ARG A 301 96.95 -82.21 49.45
CA ARG A 301 98.34 -82.52 49.08
C ARG A 301 99.33 -82.12 50.18
N ALA A 302 99.10 -81.01 50.86
CA ALA A 302 99.94 -80.58 51.99
C ALA A 302 99.79 -81.54 53.18
N LEU A 303 98.56 -81.93 53.52
CA LEU A 303 98.25 -82.93 54.54
C LEU A 303 98.82 -84.31 54.20
N GLN A 304 98.70 -84.76 52.95
CA GLN A 304 99.30 -86.00 52.48
C GLN A 304 100.83 -85.97 52.59
N ARG A 305 101.48 -84.86 52.20
CA ARG A 305 102.93 -84.67 52.43
C ARG A 305 103.28 -84.78 53.91
N ARG A 306 102.52 -84.10 54.77
CA ARG A 306 102.74 -84.14 56.23
C ARG A 306 102.49 -85.51 56.85
N ASN A 307 101.47 -86.24 56.39
CA ASN A 307 101.22 -87.62 56.82
C ASN A 307 102.32 -88.57 56.32
N GLN A 308 102.82 -88.36 55.12
CA GLN A 308 103.96 -89.11 54.59
C GLN A 308 105.21 -88.86 55.45
N GLU A 309 105.49 -87.60 55.80
CA GLU A 309 106.56 -87.23 56.74
C GLU A 309 106.37 -87.85 58.13
N LEU A 310 105.13 -87.93 58.64
CA LEU A 310 104.83 -88.57 59.92
C LEU A 310 104.94 -90.10 59.88
N ILE A 311 104.55 -90.73 58.76
CA ILE A 311 104.76 -92.18 58.54
C ILE A 311 106.25 -92.48 58.46
N GLU A 312 107.03 -91.62 57.79
CA GLU A 312 108.49 -91.71 57.76
C GLU A 312 109.07 -91.53 59.17
N ALA A 313 108.62 -90.54 59.95
CA ALA A 313 109.03 -90.34 61.34
C ALA A 313 108.63 -91.50 62.27
N LEU A 314 107.45 -92.11 62.09
CA LEU A 314 107.02 -93.30 62.82
C LEU A 314 107.83 -94.54 62.40
N ALA A 315 108.17 -94.68 61.12
CA ALA A 315 109.08 -95.73 60.65
C ALA A 315 110.51 -95.55 61.20
N GLU A 316 110.97 -94.30 61.33
CA GLU A 316 112.20 -93.93 62.04
C GLU A 316 112.11 -94.28 63.54
N SER A 317 110.96 -94.04 64.18
CA SER A 317 110.70 -94.37 65.59
C SER A 317 110.57 -95.88 65.85
N HIS A 318 110.03 -96.64 64.91
CA HIS A 318 109.95 -98.11 64.99
C HIS A 318 111.30 -98.81 64.73
N LYS A 319 112.31 -98.09 64.24
CA LYS A 319 113.68 -98.59 64.09
C LYS A 319 114.50 -98.57 65.40
N ASN A 320 114.00 -97.92 66.46
CA ASN A 320 114.74 -97.70 67.72
C ASN A 320 114.15 -98.33 69.00
N ARG A 321 113.22 -99.31 68.92
CA ARG A 321 112.86 -100.08 70.13
C ARG A 321 112.30 -101.49 69.85
N SER A 322 112.97 -102.47 70.45
CA SER A 322 112.67 -103.91 70.44
C SER A 322 111.55 -104.30 71.42
N ASN A 323 110.73 -105.27 70.98
CA ASN A 323 109.86 -106.21 71.70
C ASN A 323 108.71 -105.69 72.59
N ILE A 324 107.50 -106.24 72.34
CA ILE A 324 106.52 -106.85 73.30
C ILE A 324 105.09 -106.87 72.66
N THR A 325 104.46 -108.04 72.63
CA THR A 325 102.98 -108.29 72.60
C THR A 325 102.48 -108.47 74.05
N PRO A 326 101.17 -108.43 74.48
CA PRO A 326 99.87 -108.32 73.78
C PRO A 326 98.77 -107.44 74.51
N SER A 327 97.50 -107.53 74.05
CA SER A 327 96.22 -107.54 74.83
C SER A 327 95.37 -106.28 75.16
N THR A 328 94.08 -106.35 74.76
CA THR A 328 92.81 -106.07 75.50
C THR A 328 92.24 -104.64 75.72
N SER A 329 90.90 -104.56 75.55
CA SER A 329 89.88 -103.63 76.11
C SER A 329 89.77 -102.20 75.58
N THR A 330 88.63 -101.48 75.56
CA THR A 330 87.15 -101.66 75.57
C THR A 330 86.58 -100.22 75.47
N SER A 331 85.35 -100.03 74.97
CA SER A 331 84.43 -98.91 75.34
C SER A 331 84.80 -97.51 74.83
N THR A 332 83.93 -96.55 74.50
CA THR A 332 82.49 -96.21 74.60
C THR A 332 82.43 -94.85 73.86
N SER A 333 81.41 -94.41 73.10
CA SER A 333 80.05 -94.00 73.46
C SER A 333 79.53 -93.26 72.19
N SER A 334 78.31 -93.50 71.67
CA SER A 334 77.05 -92.90 72.14
C SER A 334 77.07 -91.35 71.99
N ILE A 335 76.08 -90.63 71.44
CA ILE A 335 74.65 -90.91 71.26
C ILE A 335 73.97 -89.63 70.71
N ARG A 336 72.87 -89.79 69.95
CA ARG A 336 71.62 -88.96 69.96
C ARG A 336 71.61 -87.52 69.38
N ASP A 337 70.48 -86.95 68.94
CA ASP A 337 69.08 -87.39 68.78
C ASP A 337 68.26 -86.37 67.93
N GLU A 338 66.99 -86.75 67.71
CA GLU A 338 65.79 -85.93 67.46
C GLU A 338 65.30 -85.84 66.00
N GLN A 339 64.30 -86.59 65.51
CA GLN A 339 62.89 -86.81 65.96
C GLN A 339 62.10 -85.48 66.02
N ARG A 340 60.86 -85.33 65.51
CA ARG A 340 59.70 -86.23 65.48
C ARG A 340 58.54 -85.59 64.62
N PRO A 341 57.25 -86.03 64.67
CA PRO A 341 56.40 -86.30 63.49
C PRO A 341 55.09 -85.46 63.50
N VAL A 342 54.07 -85.82 62.69
CA VAL A 342 52.64 -85.95 63.11
C VAL A 342 51.78 -86.46 61.93
N ARG A 343 50.84 -87.35 62.27
CA ARG A 343 49.80 -87.97 61.43
C ARG A 343 48.60 -87.02 61.21
N VAL A 344 47.67 -87.42 60.33
CA VAL A 344 46.17 -87.40 60.43
C VAL A 344 45.62 -87.24 59.00
N LEU A 345 45.11 -88.30 58.36
CA LEU A 345 43.70 -88.70 58.28
C LEU A 345 42.74 -87.59 57.83
N ASP A 346 42.19 -87.78 56.61
CA ASP A 346 40.95 -87.22 56.06
C ASP A 346 39.83 -87.12 57.12
N PRO A 347 38.88 -86.15 57.03
CA PRO A 347 37.64 -86.49 56.30
C PRO A 347 36.84 -85.32 55.68
N THR A 348 36.15 -85.65 54.58
CA THR A 348 34.72 -85.40 54.30
C THR A 348 34.17 -83.98 54.45
N GLY A 349 33.65 -83.44 53.34
CA GLY A 349 32.50 -82.53 53.40
C GLY A 349 32.37 -81.57 52.24
N ALA A 350 31.58 -81.94 51.23
CA ALA A 350 30.44 -81.17 50.74
C ALA A 350 30.16 -81.49 49.28
N ALA A 351 29.04 -82.16 49.06
CA ALA A 351 28.31 -82.08 47.81
C ALA A 351 28.08 -80.60 47.45
N ALA A 352 28.71 -80.13 46.38
CA ALA A 352 28.26 -78.94 45.66
C ALA A 352 27.64 -79.45 44.36
N LYS A 353 26.31 -79.48 44.40
CA LYS A 353 25.36 -79.54 43.28
C LYS A 353 26.04 -79.18 41.95
N THR A 354 25.89 -80.05 40.96
CA THR A 354 25.85 -79.61 39.56
C THR A 354 24.87 -78.45 39.50
N ALA A 355 25.37 -77.22 39.47
CA ALA A 355 24.56 -76.11 39.05
C ALA A 355 24.15 -76.48 37.63
N ASP A 356 22.86 -76.74 37.42
CA ASP A 356 22.27 -76.73 36.09
C ASP A 356 22.66 -75.40 35.46
N THR A 357 23.73 -75.41 34.68
CA THR A 357 24.15 -74.26 33.89
C THR A 357 23.15 -74.15 32.76
N VAL A 358 22.08 -73.41 33.03
CA VAL A 358 21.03 -73.11 32.06
C VAL A 358 21.56 -72.01 31.14
N PHE A 359 22.02 -72.40 29.96
CA PHE A 359 22.48 -71.48 28.92
C PHE A 359 21.28 -70.90 28.17
N ARG A 360 21.25 -69.58 27.92
CA ARG A 360 20.14 -68.92 27.22
C ARG A 360 20.56 -68.36 25.88
N CYS A 361 19.68 -68.49 24.88
CA CYS A 361 19.86 -67.87 23.58
C CYS A 361 19.63 -66.36 23.67
N PRO A 362 20.59 -65.50 23.25
CA PRO A 362 20.44 -64.05 23.34
C PRO A 362 19.40 -63.49 22.37
N ILE A 363 18.96 -64.27 21.37
CA ILE A 363 18.02 -63.82 20.33
C ILE A 363 16.56 -64.08 20.75
N CYS A 364 16.27 -65.26 21.32
CA CYS A 364 14.89 -65.65 21.68
C CYS A 364 14.70 -66.01 23.16
N SER A 365 15.73 -65.86 23.99
CA SER A 365 15.73 -66.08 25.45
C SER A 365 15.40 -67.50 25.94
N LYS A 366 15.32 -68.49 25.04
CA LYS A 366 15.10 -69.91 25.38
C LYS A 366 16.30 -70.50 26.13
N SER A 367 16.01 -71.33 27.14
CA SER A 367 16.98 -71.96 28.05
C SER A 367 17.32 -73.39 27.66
N PHE A 368 18.60 -73.76 27.78
CA PHE A 368 19.14 -75.06 27.41
C PHE A 368 20.13 -75.57 28.47
N ASN A 369 20.14 -76.87 28.72
CA ASN A 369 20.95 -77.48 29.79
C ASN A 369 22.31 -78.00 29.29
N ALA A 370 22.61 -77.84 27.99
CA ALA A 370 23.88 -78.24 27.37
C ALA A 370 24.32 -77.19 26.34
N LEU A 371 25.59 -76.79 26.40
CA LEU A 371 26.18 -75.74 25.56
C LEU A 371 26.11 -76.07 24.06
N THR A 372 26.30 -77.34 23.69
CA THR A 372 26.24 -77.81 22.30
C THR A 372 24.86 -77.63 21.68
N VAL A 373 23.79 -77.82 22.47
CA VAL A 373 22.40 -77.63 22.02
C VAL A 373 22.08 -76.15 21.85
N LEU A 374 22.57 -75.29 22.75
CA LEU A 374 22.45 -73.84 22.59
C LEU A 374 23.15 -73.37 21.31
N GLN A 375 24.35 -73.87 21.04
CA GLN A 375 25.15 -73.43 19.89
C GLN A 375 24.48 -73.78 18.55
N SER A 376 23.88 -74.97 18.43
CA SER A 376 23.04 -75.34 17.28
C SER A 376 21.81 -74.44 17.17
N HIS A 377 21.14 -74.16 18.30
CA HIS A 377 19.93 -73.35 18.30
C HIS A 377 20.19 -71.88 17.97
N VAL A 378 21.31 -71.29 18.42
CA VAL A 378 21.69 -69.90 18.09
C VAL A 378 21.92 -69.74 16.59
N ASN A 379 22.56 -70.72 15.94
CA ASN A 379 22.72 -70.72 14.48
C ASN A 379 21.35 -70.79 13.77
N ASP A 380 20.47 -71.70 14.18
CA ASP A 380 19.11 -71.80 13.62
C ASP A 380 18.25 -70.54 13.89
N CYS A 381 18.49 -69.85 15.01
CA CYS A 381 17.78 -68.62 15.37
C CYS A 381 18.29 -67.39 14.61
N LEU A 382 19.56 -67.38 14.20
CA LEU A 382 20.13 -66.35 13.32
C LEU A 382 19.60 -66.48 11.89
N ASP A 383 19.44 -67.71 11.39
CA ASP A 383 18.97 -67.97 10.01
C ASP A 383 17.45 -67.75 9.81
N LYS A 384 16.68 -67.54 10.90
CA LYS A 384 15.23 -67.32 10.88
C LYS A 384 14.79 -65.89 11.25
N MET A 385 15.73 -64.97 11.37
CA MET A 385 15.47 -63.51 11.38
C MET A 385 15.50 -63.00 9.94
#